data_AF-A0A354UPG2-F1
#
_entry.id   AF-A0A354UPG2-F1
#
_cell.length_a   1.000
_cell.length_b   1.000
_cell.length_c   1.000
_cell.angle_alpha   90.00
_cell.angle_beta   90.00
_cell.angle_gamma   90.00
#
_symmetry.space_group_name_H-M   'P 1'
#
loop_
_entity.id
_entity.type
_entity.pdbx_description
1 polymer ?
#
loop_
_entity_poly.entity_id
_entity_poly.type
_entity_poly.pdbx_seq_one_letter_code
_entity_poly.pdbx_strand_id
1 'polypeptide(L)'
;RTTIENGNQYFNIENARAADDYFLRLYETQGRFGFEIDTTTAQAMIMQGEATETGVKLTWQQDDFDTLLGYNVYRSDKEDGLYTRLNDYVLAADENEFFDSTVEPGKLYYYNFTVVKTDMSESTPSGKIVIRAMDTMAPNIYHSPVRTAYTGQKLIISATITDNLQIASATLYYRVVGGEWKSYTMYNNNSRYYGIVGAENISLEGLEYYIDAFDGVTHTYNGTADKPYSVTVKVAVDDNSLGDVDGDGVITNKDALMLLQAANDKLNLTEEQFMRADIDKDGVLSAAEAMRILQYVSGKIGSII
;
A
#
# COMPACT_ATOMS: atom_id res chain seq x y z
N ARG A 1 27.95 41.92 -2.88
CA ARG A 1 27.49 40.78 -3.70
C ARG A 1 27.26 41.36 -5.08
N THR A 2 28.26 41.30 -5.95
CA THR A 2 28.22 41.91 -7.28
C THR A 2 27.78 40.84 -8.25
N THR A 3 26.63 41.02 -8.86
CA THR A 3 26.15 40.18 -9.96
C THR A 3 27.05 40.47 -11.16
N ILE A 4 27.64 39.44 -11.76
CA ILE A 4 28.49 39.61 -12.94
C ILE A 4 27.59 39.52 -14.16
N GLU A 5 27.56 40.57 -14.97
CA GLU A 5 26.71 40.67 -16.17
C GLU A 5 27.38 40.06 -17.41
N ASN A 6 26.57 39.66 -18.40
CA ASN A 6 26.98 39.12 -19.68
C ASN A 6 27.88 40.11 -20.45
N GLY A 7 28.89 39.60 -21.15
CA GLY A 7 29.77 40.38 -22.03
C GLY A 7 31.25 40.38 -21.63
N ASN A 8 32.01 41.29 -22.23
CA ASN A 8 33.45 41.38 -22.05
C ASN A 8 33.81 41.95 -20.68
N GLN A 9 34.40 41.11 -19.84
CA GLN A 9 34.92 41.48 -18.54
C GLN A 9 36.41 41.73 -18.61
N TYR A 10 36.87 42.77 -17.92
CA TYR A 10 38.28 43.14 -17.86
C TYR A 10 38.70 43.30 -16.42
N PHE A 11 39.89 42.80 -16.07
CA PHE A 11 40.51 43.14 -14.80
C PHE A 11 41.94 43.64 -15.00
N ASN A 12 42.30 44.60 -14.15
CA ASN A 12 43.61 45.24 -14.16
C ASN A 12 44.38 44.80 -12.93
N ILE A 13 45.69 44.63 -13.08
CA ILE A 13 46.58 44.36 -11.97
C ILE A 13 47.35 45.65 -11.70
N GLU A 14 47.09 46.27 -10.54
CA GLU A 14 47.82 47.43 -10.08
C GLU A 14 48.88 47.03 -9.05
N ASN A 15 49.98 47.78 -9.00
CA ASN A 15 51.06 47.65 -7.99
C ASN A 15 51.84 46.31 -7.98
N ALA A 16 51.82 45.54 -9.06
CA ALA A 16 52.71 44.38 -9.19
C ALA A 16 54.17 44.81 -9.39
N ARG A 17 55.09 44.10 -8.74
CA ARG A 17 56.56 44.29 -8.83
C ARG A 17 57.26 42.94 -8.98
N ALA A 18 58.42 42.91 -9.63
CA ALA A 18 59.22 41.69 -9.68
C ALA A 18 59.71 41.31 -8.27
N ALA A 19 59.76 40.00 -7.99
CA ALA A 19 60.16 39.48 -6.67
C ALA A 19 61.62 39.85 -6.33
N ASP A 20 62.50 39.83 -7.34
CA ASP A 20 63.95 39.97 -7.17
C ASP A 20 64.45 41.38 -7.54
N ASP A 21 63.59 42.25 -8.07
CA ASP A 21 63.92 43.64 -8.43
C ASP A 21 62.72 44.57 -8.20
N TYR A 22 62.84 45.41 -7.18
CA TYR A 22 61.77 46.32 -6.76
C TYR A 22 61.62 47.56 -7.68
N PHE A 23 62.54 47.79 -8.61
CA PHE A 23 62.44 48.87 -9.61
C PHE A 23 61.66 48.43 -10.86
N LEU A 24 61.52 47.13 -11.10
CA LEU A 24 60.69 46.60 -12.18
C LEU A 24 59.22 46.54 -11.75
N ARG A 25 58.49 47.61 -12.06
CA ARG A 25 57.06 47.74 -11.81
C ARG A 25 56.25 47.48 -13.08
N LEU A 26 55.02 46.98 -12.90
CA LEU A 26 54.09 46.78 -14.00
C LEU A 26 53.79 48.12 -14.70
N TYR A 27 53.92 48.16 -16.03
CA TYR A 27 53.46 49.29 -16.87
C TYR A 27 51.93 49.38 -16.83
N GLU A 28 51.31 50.54 -17.13
CA GLU A 28 49.85 50.67 -17.12
C GLU A 28 49.20 49.61 -18.04
N THR A 29 48.27 48.84 -17.47
CA THR A 29 47.66 47.67 -18.13
C THR A 29 46.14 47.77 -18.18
N GLN A 30 45.60 48.96 -18.43
CA GLN A 30 44.15 49.15 -18.55
C GLN A 30 43.57 48.17 -19.60
N GLY A 31 42.72 47.25 -19.14
CA GLY A 31 42.04 46.25 -19.94
C GLY A 31 42.89 45.07 -20.42
N ARG A 32 44.11 44.85 -19.91
CA ARG A 32 45.04 43.85 -20.49
C ARG A 32 44.53 42.40 -20.36
N PHE A 33 43.86 42.06 -19.26
CA PHE A 33 43.31 40.72 -19.06
C PHE A 33 41.80 40.78 -19.22
N GLY A 34 41.36 40.44 -20.42
CA GLY A 34 39.96 40.32 -20.78
C GLY A 34 39.54 38.86 -20.83
N PHE A 35 38.30 38.59 -20.44
CA PHE A 35 37.62 37.36 -20.75
C PHE A 35 36.16 37.68 -21.05
N GLU A 36 35.59 36.97 -22.01
CA GLU A 36 34.18 37.08 -22.33
C GLU A 36 33.41 36.13 -21.42
N ILE A 37 32.42 36.66 -20.72
CA ILE A 37 31.41 35.84 -20.06
C ILE A 37 30.23 35.81 -21.02
N ASP A 38 30.12 34.73 -21.78
CA ASP A 38 28.97 34.48 -22.63
C ASP A 38 27.94 33.63 -21.87
N THR A 39 26.89 34.29 -21.36
CA THR A 39 25.74 33.60 -20.76
C THR A 39 24.64 33.28 -21.79
N THR A 40 24.80 33.62 -23.07
CA THR A 40 23.79 33.36 -24.11
C THR A 40 23.57 31.86 -24.38
N THR A 41 24.52 31.01 -23.98
CA THR A 41 24.36 29.54 -23.98
C THR A 41 23.60 29.02 -22.75
N ALA A 42 23.38 29.86 -21.75
CA ALA A 42 22.54 29.56 -20.58
C ALA A 42 21.20 30.30 -20.71
N GLN A 43 20.42 30.00 -21.75
CA GLN A 43 18.98 30.29 -21.73
C GLN A 43 18.38 29.54 -20.53
N ALA A 44 18.14 30.25 -19.43
CA ALA A 44 17.58 29.67 -18.24
C ALA A 44 16.06 29.51 -18.42
N MET A 45 15.67 28.37 -18.96
CA MET A 45 14.28 27.91 -18.95
C MET A 45 14.10 26.96 -17.77
N ILE A 46 13.48 27.46 -16.70
CA ILE A 46 13.28 26.70 -15.47
C ILE A 46 11.79 26.41 -15.33
N MET A 47 11.45 25.13 -15.26
CA MET A 47 10.10 24.67 -14.91
C MET A 47 10.09 24.19 -13.46
N GLN A 48 8.98 24.43 -12.78
CA GLN A 48 8.63 23.89 -11.48
C GLN A 48 7.25 23.24 -11.59
N GLY A 49 6.95 22.35 -10.66
CA GLY A 49 5.67 21.65 -10.64
C GLY A 49 5.29 21.21 -9.25
N GLU A 50 3.99 21.16 -9.02
CA GLU A 50 3.38 20.70 -7.77
C GLU A 50 2.24 19.73 -8.10
N ALA A 51 2.21 18.59 -7.42
CA ALA A 51 1.10 17.67 -7.49
C ALA A 51 -0.04 18.17 -6.60
N THR A 52 -1.25 18.19 -7.14
CA THR A 52 -2.49 18.56 -6.44
C THR A 52 -3.45 17.37 -6.45
N GLU A 53 -4.56 17.46 -5.71
CA GLU A 53 -5.57 16.39 -5.67
C GLU A 53 -6.23 16.11 -7.03
N THR A 54 -6.27 17.09 -7.93
CA THR A 54 -7.00 16.99 -9.21
C THR A 54 -6.10 17.03 -10.45
N GLY A 55 -4.78 17.14 -10.27
CA GLY A 55 -3.85 17.33 -11.37
C GLY A 55 -2.46 17.75 -10.95
N VAL A 56 -1.63 18.12 -11.93
CA VAL A 56 -0.31 18.71 -11.70
C VAL A 56 -0.31 20.17 -12.15
N LYS A 57 0.01 21.08 -11.24
CA LYS A 57 0.24 22.49 -11.56
C LYS A 57 1.69 22.68 -11.95
N LEU A 58 1.93 23.19 -13.15
CA LEU A 58 3.26 23.51 -13.68
C LEU A 58 3.40 25.02 -13.75
N THR A 59 4.58 25.52 -13.39
CA THR A 59 4.94 26.93 -13.53
C THR A 59 6.33 27.04 -14.13
N TRP A 60 6.62 28.10 -14.86
CA TRP A 60 7.95 28.29 -15.44
C TRP A 60 8.38 29.76 -15.47
N GLN A 61 9.68 29.94 -15.65
CA GLN A 61 10.30 31.24 -15.91
C GLN A 61 11.28 31.10 -17.08
N GLN A 62 11.39 32.18 -17.86
CA GLN A 62 12.31 32.31 -18.97
C GLN A 62 12.87 33.74 -18.95
N ASP A 63 14.16 33.87 -19.28
CA ASP A 63 14.89 35.14 -19.15
C ASP A 63 15.38 35.75 -20.47
N ASP A 64 15.20 35.10 -21.63
CA ASP A 64 15.79 35.63 -22.87
C ASP A 64 15.18 35.13 -24.19
N PHE A 65 14.05 35.74 -24.57
CA PHE A 65 13.50 35.64 -25.92
C PHE A 65 12.89 36.98 -26.37
N ASP A 66 13.64 37.76 -27.17
CA ASP A 66 13.14 39.00 -27.80
C ASP A 66 11.92 38.77 -28.70
N THR A 67 11.80 37.56 -29.27
CA THR A 67 10.71 37.17 -30.17
C THR A 67 9.81 36.10 -29.54
N LEU A 68 9.40 36.29 -28.29
CA LEU A 68 8.47 35.40 -27.58
C LEU A 68 7.04 35.55 -28.13
N LEU A 69 6.51 34.48 -28.71
CA LEU A 69 5.09 34.37 -29.03
C LEU A 69 4.31 33.69 -27.90
N GLY A 70 4.90 32.68 -27.27
CA GLY A 70 4.22 31.90 -26.24
C GLY A 70 4.95 30.62 -25.87
N TYR A 71 4.22 29.65 -25.31
CA TYR A 71 4.79 28.40 -24.80
C TYR A 71 4.01 27.17 -25.24
N ASN A 72 4.74 26.06 -25.40
CA ASN A 72 4.18 24.72 -25.52
C ASN A 72 4.70 23.85 -24.38
N VAL A 73 3.78 23.16 -23.70
CA VAL A 73 4.06 22.29 -22.56
C VAL A 73 3.95 20.84 -23.02
N TYR A 74 4.93 20.04 -22.61
CA TYR A 74 5.03 18.66 -23.00
C TYR A 74 5.11 17.72 -21.81
N ARG A 75 4.57 16.52 -21.98
CA ARG A 75 4.62 15.42 -20.99
C ARG A 75 5.12 14.14 -21.61
N SER A 76 5.83 13.34 -20.83
CA SER A 76 6.14 11.94 -21.14
C SER A 76 5.85 11.05 -19.94
N ASP A 77 5.46 9.81 -20.20
CA ASP A 77 5.25 8.74 -19.20
C ASP A 77 6.56 8.01 -18.86
N LYS A 78 7.66 8.32 -19.56
CA LYS A 78 8.98 7.71 -19.39
C LYS A 78 10.07 8.77 -19.45
N GLU A 79 11.17 8.53 -18.73
CA GLU A 79 12.27 9.49 -18.61
C GLU A 79 12.89 9.92 -19.94
N ASP A 80 13.07 8.96 -20.84
CA ASP A 80 13.59 9.16 -22.20
C ASP A 80 12.53 8.77 -23.25
N GLY A 81 11.26 8.94 -22.88
CA GLY A 81 10.12 8.67 -23.74
C GLY A 81 9.87 9.75 -24.79
N LEU A 82 8.90 9.48 -25.66
CA LEU A 82 8.37 10.50 -26.55
C LEU A 82 7.50 11.47 -25.75
N TYR A 83 7.83 12.75 -25.85
CA TYR A 83 7.07 13.83 -25.24
C TYR A 83 5.88 14.20 -26.13
N THR A 84 4.68 14.23 -25.55
CA THR A 84 3.44 14.67 -26.20
C THR A 84 3.08 16.06 -25.71
N ARG A 85 2.67 16.94 -26.63
CA ARG A 85 2.17 18.27 -26.28
C ARG A 85 0.85 18.15 -25.52
N LEU A 86 0.71 18.90 -24.43
CA LEU A 86 -0.49 18.90 -23.59
C LEU A 86 -1.48 20.00 -23.97
N ASN A 87 -0.98 21.18 -24.34
CA ASN A 87 -1.81 22.30 -24.71
C ASN A 87 -2.27 22.19 -26.18
N ASP A 88 -3.57 22.41 -26.42
CA ASP A 88 -4.15 22.41 -27.77
C ASP A 88 -3.70 23.62 -28.59
N TYR A 89 -3.59 24.77 -27.93
CA TYR A 89 -3.17 26.06 -28.49
C TYR A 89 -1.95 26.58 -27.75
N VAL A 90 -1.09 27.33 -28.46
CA VAL A 90 0.09 27.99 -27.87
C VAL A 90 -0.36 28.88 -26.71
N LEU A 91 0.22 28.65 -25.54
CA LEU A 91 -0.03 29.46 -24.34
C LEU A 91 0.55 30.85 -24.56
N ALA A 92 -0.14 31.89 -24.12
CA ALA A 92 0.27 33.26 -24.38
C ALA A 92 1.59 33.61 -23.64
N ALA A 93 2.29 34.64 -24.11
CA ALA A 93 3.57 35.07 -23.53
C ALA A 93 3.48 35.49 -22.04
N ASP A 94 2.31 35.93 -21.59
CA ASP A 94 1.98 36.29 -20.20
C ASP A 94 1.49 35.10 -19.36
N GLU A 95 1.24 33.94 -19.97
CA GLU A 95 0.92 32.70 -19.27
C GLU A 95 2.20 31.96 -18.90
N ASN A 96 2.43 31.84 -17.59
CA ASN A 96 3.58 31.13 -17.04
C ASN A 96 3.15 29.94 -16.15
N GLU A 97 1.91 29.51 -16.29
CA GLU A 97 1.36 28.33 -15.62
C GLU A 97 0.54 27.45 -16.57
N PHE A 98 0.56 26.14 -16.31
CA PHE A 98 -0.29 25.17 -16.98
C PHE A 98 -0.77 24.14 -15.96
N PHE A 99 -2.03 23.73 -16.08
CA PHE A 99 -2.61 22.71 -15.21
C PHE A 99 -2.92 21.45 -16.01
N ASP A 100 -2.17 20.36 -15.73
CA ASP A 100 -2.46 19.05 -16.29
C ASP A 100 -3.47 18.30 -15.42
N SER A 101 -4.73 18.31 -15.86
CA SER A 101 -5.85 17.58 -15.24
C SER A 101 -6.01 16.15 -15.75
N THR A 102 -5.17 15.72 -16.70
CA THR A 102 -5.29 14.41 -17.37
C THR A 102 -4.37 13.35 -16.76
N VAL A 103 -3.71 13.68 -15.64
CA VAL A 103 -2.82 12.78 -14.93
C VAL A 103 -3.58 11.64 -14.27
N GLU A 104 -3.01 10.45 -14.37
CA GLU A 104 -3.49 9.27 -13.63
C GLU A 104 -2.94 9.28 -12.19
N PRO A 105 -3.78 8.97 -11.17
CA PRO A 105 -3.37 8.96 -9.76
C PRO A 105 -2.15 8.06 -9.49
N GLY A 106 -1.21 8.57 -8.68
CA GLY A 106 0.02 7.85 -8.29
C GLY A 106 1.06 7.66 -9.41
N LYS A 107 0.76 8.04 -10.66
CA LYS A 107 1.67 7.85 -11.81
C LYS A 107 2.75 8.92 -11.88
N LEU A 108 3.94 8.52 -12.32
CA LEU A 108 5.10 9.38 -12.51
C LEU A 108 5.09 9.97 -13.92
N TYR A 109 5.29 11.28 -14.02
CA TYR A 109 5.32 12.02 -15.28
C TYR A 109 6.56 12.90 -15.36
N TYR A 110 7.01 13.12 -16.60
CA TYR A 110 8.15 13.98 -16.92
C TYR A 110 7.65 15.15 -17.75
N TYR A 111 7.96 16.37 -17.32
CA TYR A 111 7.51 17.59 -17.98
C TYR A 111 8.66 18.46 -18.43
N ASN A 112 8.47 19.15 -19.54
CA ASN A 112 9.29 20.27 -19.98
C ASN A 112 8.40 21.23 -20.78
N PHE A 113 8.95 22.40 -21.10
CA PHE A 113 8.31 23.33 -22.02
C PHE A 113 9.29 23.79 -23.09
N THR A 114 8.75 24.35 -24.16
CA THR A 114 9.51 25.08 -25.18
C THR A 114 8.93 26.47 -25.32
N VAL A 115 9.76 27.39 -25.81
CA VAL A 115 9.33 28.72 -26.20
C VAL A 115 8.98 28.71 -27.68
N VAL A 116 7.77 29.16 -27.99
CA VAL A 116 7.30 29.39 -29.35
C VAL A 116 7.69 30.81 -29.75
N LYS A 117 8.37 30.94 -30.89
CA LYS A 117 8.80 32.24 -31.42
C LYS A 117 7.79 32.80 -32.41
N THR A 118 7.93 34.08 -32.77
CA THR A 118 7.04 34.75 -33.74
C THR A 118 7.05 34.14 -35.15
N ASP A 119 8.08 33.36 -35.49
CA ASP A 119 8.17 32.58 -36.73
C ASP A 119 7.50 31.18 -36.63
N MET A 120 6.79 30.92 -35.53
CA MET A 120 6.16 29.64 -35.19
C MET A 120 7.14 28.47 -34.99
N SER A 121 8.44 28.74 -34.88
CA SER A 121 9.43 27.73 -34.48
C SER A 121 9.50 27.59 -32.96
N GLU A 122 9.89 26.41 -32.49
CA GLU A 122 10.09 26.13 -31.07
C GLU A 122 11.58 26.16 -30.71
N SER A 123 11.88 26.56 -29.47
CA SER A 123 13.22 26.47 -28.89
C SER A 123 13.62 25.00 -28.62
N THR A 124 14.86 24.80 -28.20
CA THR A 124 15.18 23.57 -27.47
C THR A 124 14.31 23.46 -26.21
N PRO A 125 13.93 22.25 -25.76
CA PRO A 125 13.18 22.08 -24.53
C PRO A 125 13.92 22.62 -23.31
N SER A 126 13.16 23.06 -22.32
CA SER A 126 13.66 23.40 -20.99
C SER A 126 14.31 22.19 -20.31
N GLY A 127 14.93 22.43 -19.14
CA GLY A 127 15.23 21.33 -18.22
C GLY A 127 13.95 20.54 -17.92
N LYS A 128 14.07 19.21 -17.80
CA LYS A 128 12.95 18.33 -17.44
C LYS A 128 12.77 18.26 -15.94
N ILE A 129 11.51 18.26 -15.48
CA ILE A 129 11.15 17.94 -14.10
C ILE A 129 10.39 16.63 -14.05
N VAL A 130 10.43 15.99 -12.89
CA VAL A 130 9.74 14.74 -12.59
C VAL A 130 8.74 14.97 -11.47
N ILE A 131 7.47 14.68 -11.72
CA ILE A 131 6.39 14.84 -10.74
C ILE A 131 5.59 13.55 -10.68
N ARG A 132 5.29 13.10 -9.46
CA ARG A 132 4.36 12.01 -9.21
C ARG A 132 3.00 12.62 -8.88
N ALA A 133 1.97 12.24 -9.63
CA ALA A 133 0.61 12.65 -9.31
C ALA A 133 0.23 12.17 -7.90
N MET A 134 -0.61 12.92 -7.19
CA MET A 134 -1.12 12.46 -5.91
C MET A 134 -1.90 11.15 -6.09
N ASP A 135 -1.80 10.29 -5.09
CA ASP A 135 -2.58 9.08 -5.06
C ASP A 135 -3.95 9.36 -4.43
N THR A 136 -4.99 9.18 -5.23
CA THR A 136 -6.38 9.44 -4.85
C THR A 136 -7.26 8.20 -4.98
N MET A 137 -6.69 7.09 -5.42
CA MET A 137 -7.37 5.82 -5.55
C MET A 137 -7.23 5.06 -4.23
N ALA A 138 -8.36 4.64 -3.66
CA ALA A 138 -8.36 3.90 -2.43
C ALA A 138 -8.05 2.41 -2.64
N PRO A 139 -7.48 1.72 -1.64
CA PRO A 139 -7.17 0.31 -1.74
C PRO A 139 -8.45 -0.51 -1.86
N ASN A 140 -8.37 -1.69 -2.48
CA ASN A 140 -9.47 -2.63 -2.59
C ASN A 140 -9.25 -3.85 -1.70
N ILE A 141 -10.28 -4.27 -0.95
CA ILE A 141 -10.24 -5.44 -0.07
C ILE A 141 -11.21 -6.52 -0.57
N TYR A 142 -10.67 -7.67 -0.95
CA TYR A 142 -11.43 -8.88 -1.26
C TYR A 142 -11.31 -9.88 -0.11
N HIS A 143 -12.43 -10.17 0.55
CA HIS A 143 -12.49 -11.05 1.70
C HIS A 143 -13.75 -11.94 1.65
N SER A 144 -13.58 -13.23 1.97
CA SER A 144 -14.68 -14.17 2.17
C SER A 144 -14.93 -14.32 3.67
N PRO A 145 -16.12 -13.97 4.20
CA PRO A 145 -16.39 -13.97 5.63
C PRO A 145 -16.22 -15.36 6.25
N VAL A 146 -15.48 -15.42 7.36
CA VAL A 146 -15.40 -16.61 8.20
C VAL A 146 -16.65 -16.65 9.07
N ARG A 147 -17.34 -17.78 9.11
CA ARG A 147 -18.62 -17.93 9.85
C ARG A 147 -18.51 -18.78 11.10
N THR A 148 -17.47 -19.60 11.21
CA THR A 148 -17.30 -20.58 12.29
C THR A 148 -15.88 -20.56 12.84
N ALA A 149 -15.75 -20.63 14.16
CA ALA A 149 -14.49 -20.84 14.86
C ALA A 149 -14.69 -21.81 16.04
N TYR A 150 -13.59 -22.34 16.58
CA TYR A 150 -13.63 -23.31 17.68
C TYR A 150 -12.81 -22.81 18.88
N THR A 151 -13.31 -23.01 20.09
CA THR A 151 -12.60 -22.65 21.33
C THR A 151 -11.24 -23.35 21.41
N GLY A 152 -10.24 -22.71 22.03
CA GLY A 152 -8.90 -23.32 22.18
C GLY A 152 -8.06 -23.39 20.89
N GLN A 153 -8.62 -23.04 19.72
CA GLN A 153 -7.89 -22.93 18.46
C GLN A 153 -7.67 -21.46 18.07
N LYS A 154 -6.56 -21.17 17.40
CA LYS A 154 -6.35 -19.85 16.78
C LYS A 154 -7.21 -19.71 15.52
N LEU A 155 -7.77 -18.52 15.28
CA LEU A 155 -8.49 -18.22 14.04
C LEU A 155 -7.61 -17.38 13.11
N ILE A 156 -7.51 -17.79 11.85
CA ILE A 156 -6.78 -17.05 10.82
C ILE A 156 -7.79 -16.42 9.87
N ILE A 157 -7.73 -15.10 9.74
CA ILE A 157 -8.57 -14.32 8.83
C ILE A 157 -7.66 -13.84 7.70
N SER A 158 -8.05 -14.09 6.46
CA SER A 158 -7.26 -13.69 5.30
C SER A 158 -8.06 -12.85 4.31
N ALA A 159 -7.43 -11.84 3.72
CA ALA A 159 -8.00 -11.02 2.67
C ALA A 159 -6.96 -10.74 1.58
N THR A 160 -7.41 -10.54 0.35
CA THR A 160 -6.57 -10.03 -0.74
C THR A 160 -6.76 -8.52 -0.79
N ILE A 161 -5.68 -7.77 -0.63
CA ILE A 161 -5.71 -6.31 -0.63
C ILE A 161 -4.81 -5.82 -1.75
N THR A 162 -5.33 -4.93 -2.59
CA THR A 162 -4.65 -4.41 -3.79
C THR A 162 -4.83 -2.91 -3.90
N ASP A 163 -3.82 -2.22 -4.41
CA ASP A 163 -3.82 -0.77 -4.65
C ASP A 163 -3.05 -0.44 -5.94
N ASN A 164 -3.27 0.74 -6.54
CA ASN A 164 -2.56 1.20 -7.74
C ASN A 164 -1.10 1.58 -7.46
N LEU A 165 -0.76 2.00 -6.24
CA LEU A 165 0.58 2.42 -5.88
C LEU A 165 1.17 1.56 -4.77
N GLN A 166 0.55 1.52 -3.59
CA GLN A 166 1.08 0.83 -2.43
C GLN A 166 0.04 0.56 -1.35
N ILE A 167 0.35 -0.36 -0.45
CA ILE A 167 -0.43 -0.58 0.76
C ILE A 167 0.50 -0.36 1.94
N ALA A 168 0.24 0.68 2.73
CA ALA A 168 1.04 1.02 3.91
C ALA A 168 0.77 0.06 5.07
N SER A 169 -0.49 -0.27 5.34
CA SER A 169 -0.87 -1.22 6.37
C SER A 169 -2.21 -1.89 6.08
N ALA A 170 -2.41 -3.05 6.70
CA ALA A 170 -3.70 -3.69 6.81
C ALA A 170 -3.90 -4.14 8.26
N THR A 171 -5.06 -3.82 8.82
CA THR A 171 -5.36 -4.05 10.23
C THR A 171 -6.63 -4.86 10.35
N LEU A 172 -6.55 -5.99 11.05
CA LEU A 172 -7.70 -6.76 11.47
C LEU A 172 -8.17 -6.22 12.82
N TYR A 173 -9.41 -5.76 12.88
CA TYR A 173 -10.08 -5.41 14.13
C TYR A 173 -11.01 -6.55 14.53
N TYR A 174 -10.95 -6.97 15.79
CA TYR A 174 -11.77 -8.07 16.30
C TYR A 174 -12.17 -7.83 17.76
N ARG A 175 -13.31 -8.39 18.17
CA ARG A 175 -13.78 -8.42 19.55
C ARG A 175 -14.62 -9.65 19.83
N VAL A 176 -14.67 -10.07 21.09
CA VAL A 176 -15.76 -10.93 21.56
C VAL A 176 -17.06 -10.13 21.48
N VAL A 177 -18.18 -10.76 21.11
CA VAL A 177 -19.47 -10.07 20.96
C VAL A 177 -19.79 -9.25 22.23
N GLY A 178 -20.01 -7.95 22.08
CA GLY A 178 -20.27 -7.03 23.20
C GLY A 178 -19.03 -6.55 23.99
N GLY A 179 -17.84 -7.04 23.65
CA GLY A 179 -16.58 -6.63 24.25
C GLY A 179 -15.91 -5.42 23.59
N GLU A 180 -14.67 -5.14 23.99
CA GLU A 180 -13.84 -4.08 23.41
C GLU A 180 -13.12 -4.53 22.13
N TRP A 181 -12.96 -3.59 21.18
CA TRP A 181 -12.21 -3.81 19.95
C TRP A 181 -10.71 -3.94 20.22
N LYS A 182 -10.13 -5.03 19.72
CA LYS A 182 -8.69 -5.27 19.62
C LYS A 182 -8.27 -5.19 18.17
N SER A 183 -6.99 -4.93 17.94
CA SER A 183 -6.43 -4.81 16.58
C SER A 183 -5.21 -5.70 16.41
N TYR A 184 -5.05 -6.26 15.21
CA TYR A 184 -3.89 -7.02 14.79
C TYR A 184 -3.41 -6.52 13.43
N THR A 185 -2.15 -6.07 13.35
CA THR A 185 -1.53 -5.71 12.07
C THR A 185 -1.32 -6.97 11.24
N MET A 186 -2.02 -7.07 10.11
CA MET A 186 -1.98 -8.26 9.26
C MET A 186 -0.62 -8.39 8.58
N TYR A 187 -0.13 -9.63 8.47
CA TYR A 187 1.10 -9.89 7.71
C TYR A 187 0.77 -10.08 6.22
N ASN A 188 1.59 -9.52 5.35
CA ASN A 188 1.45 -9.63 3.90
C ASN A 188 2.26 -10.81 3.34
N ASN A 189 1.69 -11.56 2.42
CA ASN A 189 2.37 -12.50 1.55
C ASN A 189 1.78 -12.40 0.13
N ASN A 190 2.53 -11.80 -0.81
CA ASN A 190 2.15 -11.65 -2.23
C ASN A 190 0.69 -11.17 -2.42
N SER A 191 0.35 -10.00 -1.85
CA SER A 191 -0.99 -9.37 -1.89
C SER A 191 -2.08 -10.05 -1.06
N ARG A 192 -1.76 -11.16 -0.39
CA ARG A 192 -2.66 -11.80 0.57
C ARG A 192 -2.23 -11.47 1.99
N TYR A 193 -3.13 -10.84 2.72
CA TYR A 193 -2.94 -10.41 4.10
C TYR A 193 -3.61 -11.39 5.05
N TYR A 194 -2.98 -11.60 6.20
CA TYR A 194 -3.42 -12.55 7.20
C TYR A 194 -3.37 -11.94 8.59
N GLY A 195 -4.49 -11.96 9.29
CA GLY A 195 -4.62 -11.61 10.70
C GLY A 195 -4.85 -12.87 11.53
N ILE A 196 -4.29 -12.90 12.74
CA ILE A 196 -4.42 -14.02 13.65
C ILE A 196 -5.16 -13.55 14.90
N VAL A 197 -6.28 -14.20 15.21
CA VAL A 197 -6.98 -14.06 16.48
C VAL A 197 -6.55 -15.21 17.38
N GLY A 198 -5.91 -14.89 18.50
CA GLY A 198 -5.47 -15.87 19.49
C GLY A 198 -6.64 -16.63 20.12
N ALA A 199 -6.41 -17.89 20.50
CA ALA A 199 -7.41 -18.78 21.10
C ALA A 199 -8.03 -18.19 22.37
N GLU A 200 -7.30 -17.36 23.11
CA GLU A 200 -7.75 -16.65 24.30
C GLU A 200 -8.84 -15.60 24.04
N ASN A 201 -9.05 -15.21 22.77
CA ASN A 201 -10.09 -14.27 22.36
C ASN A 201 -11.27 -14.99 21.67
N ILE A 202 -11.31 -16.31 21.70
CA ILE A 202 -12.37 -17.12 21.07
C ILE A 202 -13.18 -17.78 22.16
N SER A 203 -14.35 -17.18 22.46
CA SER A 203 -15.30 -17.64 23.47
C SER A 203 -16.64 -18.01 22.84
N LEU A 204 -17.45 -18.78 23.55
CA LEU A 204 -18.79 -19.20 23.10
C LEU A 204 -19.79 -18.03 22.93
N GLU A 205 -19.43 -16.83 23.38
CA GLU A 205 -20.23 -15.61 23.15
C GLU A 205 -20.21 -15.17 21.68
N GLY A 206 -19.26 -15.69 20.90
CA GLY A 206 -19.08 -15.33 19.49
C GLY A 206 -17.96 -14.30 19.29
N LEU A 207 -17.54 -14.14 18.04
CA LEU A 207 -16.50 -13.18 17.66
C LEU A 207 -17.03 -12.26 16.56
N GLU A 208 -16.71 -10.98 16.66
CA GLU A 208 -16.96 -9.98 15.61
C GLU A 208 -15.65 -9.43 15.07
N TYR A 209 -15.57 -9.19 13.77
CA TYR A 209 -14.38 -8.59 13.16
C TYR A 209 -14.68 -7.75 11.92
N TYR A 210 -13.73 -6.89 11.55
CA TYR A 210 -13.67 -6.20 10.26
C TYR A 210 -12.21 -5.93 9.87
N ILE A 211 -11.98 -5.60 8.60
CA ILE A 211 -10.65 -5.37 8.06
C ILE A 211 -10.56 -3.93 7.57
N ASP A 212 -9.45 -3.27 7.90
CA ASP A 212 -9.06 -1.94 7.45
C ASP A 212 -7.80 -2.06 6.59
N ALA A 213 -7.78 -1.40 5.43
CA ALA A 213 -6.61 -1.26 4.58
C ALA A 213 -6.29 0.22 4.41
N PHE A 214 -5.01 0.56 4.55
CA PHE A 214 -4.50 1.92 4.44
C PHE A 214 -3.33 1.96 3.47
N ASP A 215 -3.38 2.85 2.48
CA ASP A 215 -2.34 3.04 1.45
C ASP A 215 -1.28 4.10 1.84
N GLY A 216 -1.51 4.84 2.93
CA GLY A 216 -0.70 6.00 3.34
C GLY A 216 -1.44 7.34 3.24
N VAL A 217 -2.56 7.37 2.52
CA VAL A 217 -3.40 8.54 2.22
C VAL A 217 -4.86 8.24 2.54
N THR A 218 -5.41 7.13 2.05
CA THR A 218 -6.82 6.76 2.14
C THR A 218 -7.03 5.39 2.82
N HIS A 219 -8.24 5.20 3.35
CA HIS A 219 -8.67 3.97 4.01
C HIS A 219 -9.80 3.29 3.25
N THR A 220 -9.75 1.96 3.21
CA THR A 220 -10.88 1.11 2.80
C THR A 220 -11.20 0.10 3.89
N TYR A 221 -12.50 -0.09 4.13
CA TYR A 221 -12.99 -1.03 5.14
C TYR A 221 -13.78 -2.16 4.50
N ASN A 222 -13.56 -3.39 4.99
CA ASN A 222 -14.38 -4.55 4.66
C ASN A 222 -15.06 -5.05 5.95
N GLY A 223 -16.35 -4.74 6.07
CA GLY A 223 -17.02 -4.64 7.37
C GLY A 223 -16.72 -3.29 8.05
N THR A 224 -17.39 -3.00 9.16
CA THR A 224 -17.13 -1.79 9.99
C THR A 224 -17.45 -2.10 11.45
N ALA A 225 -17.14 -1.18 12.37
CA ALA A 225 -17.55 -1.33 13.77
C ALA A 225 -19.08 -1.42 13.95
N ASP A 226 -19.87 -0.75 13.09
CA ASP A 226 -21.33 -0.78 13.11
C ASP A 226 -21.93 -1.99 12.36
N LYS A 227 -21.20 -2.51 11.37
CA LYS A 227 -21.59 -3.69 10.56
C LYS A 227 -20.41 -4.66 10.48
N PRO A 228 -20.05 -5.33 11.58
CA PRO A 228 -18.95 -6.28 11.59
C PRO A 228 -19.39 -7.64 11.02
N TYR A 229 -18.42 -8.48 10.70
CA TYR A 229 -18.66 -9.89 10.44
C TYR A 229 -18.80 -10.65 11.75
N SER A 230 -19.86 -11.43 11.90
CA SER A 230 -20.09 -12.30 13.05
C SER A 230 -19.62 -13.73 12.76
N VAL A 231 -18.86 -14.28 13.69
CA VAL A 231 -18.37 -15.66 13.68
C VAL A 231 -19.02 -16.41 14.84
N THR A 232 -19.71 -17.49 14.52
CA THR A 232 -20.25 -18.41 15.54
C THR A 232 -19.12 -19.27 16.09
N VAL A 233 -18.93 -19.24 17.39
CA VAL A 233 -17.89 -20.03 18.07
C VAL A 233 -18.51 -21.29 18.65
N LYS A 234 -17.91 -22.44 18.34
CA LYS A 234 -18.29 -23.75 18.87
C LYS A 234 -17.21 -24.28 19.80
N VAL A 235 -17.55 -25.26 20.64
CA VAL A 235 -16.55 -25.97 21.44
C VAL A 235 -15.64 -26.76 20.50
N ALA A 236 -14.32 -26.63 20.63
CA ALA A 236 -13.42 -27.59 20.01
C ALA A 236 -13.51 -28.90 20.79
N VAL A 237 -13.91 -29.97 20.10
CA VAL A 237 -13.70 -31.32 20.61
C VAL A 237 -12.31 -31.75 20.17
N ASP A 238 -11.42 -32.00 21.14
CA ASP A 238 -10.10 -32.57 20.85
C ASP A 238 -10.27 -33.98 20.27
N ASP A 239 -9.42 -34.35 19.31
CA ASP A 239 -9.47 -35.70 18.72
C ASP A 239 -9.23 -36.77 19.80
N ASN A 240 -8.51 -36.44 20.88
CA ASN A 240 -8.34 -37.30 22.06
C ASN A 240 -9.61 -37.48 22.91
N SER A 241 -10.62 -36.62 22.74
CA SER A 241 -11.91 -36.73 23.41
C SER A 241 -12.94 -37.50 22.59
N LEU A 242 -12.59 -37.95 21.37
CA LEU A 242 -13.47 -38.78 20.56
C LEU A 242 -13.66 -40.16 21.22
N GLY A 243 -14.91 -40.58 21.34
CA GLY A 243 -15.31 -41.81 22.01
C GLY A 243 -15.57 -41.69 23.52
N ASP A 244 -15.19 -40.57 24.16
CA ASP A 244 -15.58 -40.23 25.54
C ASP A 244 -16.88 -39.41 25.49
N VAL A 245 -18.01 -40.11 25.37
CA VAL A 245 -19.29 -39.46 25.09
C VAL A 245 -19.77 -38.69 26.31
N ASP A 246 -19.56 -39.21 27.52
CA ASP A 246 -20.01 -38.55 28.74
C ASP A 246 -19.08 -37.46 29.28
N GLY A 247 -17.82 -37.43 28.81
CA GLY A 247 -16.83 -36.41 29.13
C GLY A 247 -16.14 -36.62 30.49
N ASP A 248 -16.11 -37.84 31.00
CA ASP A 248 -15.46 -38.17 32.27
C ASP A 248 -13.93 -38.37 32.14
N GLY A 249 -13.40 -38.29 30.91
CA GLY A 249 -11.99 -38.43 30.58
C GLY A 249 -11.55 -39.86 30.33
N VAL A 250 -12.46 -40.84 30.37
CA VAL A 250 -12.16 -42.25 30.17
C VAL A 250 -13.15 -42.86 29.18
N ILE A 251 -12.63 -43.45 28.10
CA ILE A 251 -13.48 -44.17 27.16
C ILE A 251 -13.87 -45.53 27.76
N THR A 252 -15.17 -45.74 27.97
CA THR A 252 -15.72 -46.94 28.60
C THR A 252 -16.88 -47.55 27.82
N ASN A 253 -17.39 -48.70 28.28
CA ASN A 253 -18.61 -49.29 27.74
C ASN A 253 -19.86 -48.43 27.96
N LYS A 254 -19.81 -47.48 28.91
CA LYS A 254 -20.90 -46.54 29.17
C LYS A 254 -21.04 -45.56 28.01
N ASP A 255 -19.93 -45.12 27.42
CA ASP A 255 -19.91 -44.24 26.26
C ASP A 255 -20.51 -44.91 25.03
N ALA A 256 -20.12 -46.17 24.77
CA ALA A 256 -20.72 -46.97 23.72
C ALA A 256 -22.24 -47.15 23.90
N LEU A 257 -22.69 -47.30 25.16
CA LEU A 257 -24.11 -47.41 25.47
C LEU A 257 -24.84 -46.08 25.27
N MET A 258 -24.27 -44.96 25.70
CA MET A 258 -24.83 -43.63 25.49
C MET A 258 -24.96 -43.31 24.00
N LEU A 259 -23.94 -43.65 23.20
CA LEU A 259 -23.98 -43.54 21.75
C LEU A 259 -25.11 -44.39 21.15
N LEU A 260 -25.21 -45.68 21.52
CA LEU A 260 -26.28 -46.55 21.04
C LEU A 260 -27.68 -46.08 21.45
N GLN A 261 -27.82 -45.48 22.63
CA GLN A 261 -29.09 -44.90 23.07
C GLN A 261 -29.42 -43.66 22.23
N ALA A 262 -28.42 -42.81 21.95
CA ALA A 262 -28.60 -41.63 21.12
C ALA A 262 -28.93 -41.98 19.66
N ALA A 263 -28.23 -42.94 19.06
CA ALA A 263 -28.49 -43.43 17.71
C ALA A 263 -29.87 -44.09 17.53
N ASN A 264 -30.54 -44.48 18.63
CA ASN A 264 -31.89 -45.03 18.63
C ASN A 264 -32.94 -44.03 19.17
N ASP A 265 -32.62 -42.73 19.20
CA ASP A 265 -33.48 -41.64 19.69
C ASP A 265 -33.96 -41.82 21.15
N LYS A 266 -33.23 -42.62 21.96
CA LYS A 266 -33.56 -42.86 23.37
C LYS A 266 -32.88 -41.88 24.32
N LEU A 267 -31.88 -41.15 23.85
CA LEU A 267 -31.11 -40.19 24.62
C LEU A 267 -30.75 -38.99 23.73
N ASN A 268 -31.08 -37.78 24.18
CA ASN A 268 -30.65 -36.56 23.50
C ASN A 268 -29.29 -36.13 24.04
N LEU A 269 -28.25 -36.26 23.23
CA LEU A 269 -26.92 -35.78 23.54
C LEU A 269 -26.84 -34.26 23.40
N THR A 270 -25.96 -33.63 24.19
CA THR A 270 -25.58 -32.23 23.92
C THR A 270 -24.76 -32.15 22.63
N GLU A 271 -24.62 -30.96 22.05
CA GLU A 271 -23.83 -30.77 20.81
C GLU A 271 -22.37 -31.24 21.00
N GLU A 272 -21.79 -31.02 22.19
CA GLU A 272 -20.46 -31.51 22.55
C GLU A 272 -20.38 -33.04 22.63
N GLN A 273 -21.35 -33.67 23.30
CA GLN A 273 -21.42 -35.13 23.42
C GLN A 273 -21.67 -35.80 22.06
N PHE A 274 -22.47 -35.16 21.20
CA PHE A 274 -22.68 -35.59 19.82
C PHE A 274 -21.37 -35.54 19.02
N MET A 275 -20.63 -34.44 19.11
CA MET A 275 -19.34 -34.29 18.44
C MET A 275 -18.26 -35.26 18.97
N ARG A 276 -18.33 -35.68 20.25
CA ARG A 276 -17.47 -36.75 20.80
C ARG A 276 -17.89 -38.14 20.35
N ALA A 277 -19.19 -38.34 20.12
CA ALA A 277 -19.75 -39.60 19.67
C ALA A 277 -19.57 -39.84 18.16
N ASP A 278 -19.62 -38.78 17.34
CA ASP A 278 -19.43 -38.81 15.89
C ASP A 278 -17.93 -38.92 15.53
N ILE A 279 -17.41 -40.15 15.64
CA ILE A 279 -15.97 -40.45 15.50
C ILE A 279 -15.48 -40.23 14.06
N ASP A 280 -16.29 -40.50 13.03
CA ASP A 280 -15.92 -40.33 11.62
C ASP A 280 -16.36 -38.99 11.01
N LYS A 281 -17.02 -38.14 11.81
CA LYS A 281 -17.41 -36.76 11.48
C LYS A 281 -18.38 -36.71 10.29
N ASP A 282 -19.22 -37.74 10.14
CA ASP A 282 -20.19 -37.86 9.04
C ASP A 282 -21.54 -37.18 9.38
N GLY A 283 -21.72 -36.75 10.63
CA GLY A 283 -22.91 -36.08 11.13
C GLY A 283 -24.05 -37.02 11.52
N VAL A 284 -23.82 -38.34 11.59
CA VAL A 284 -24.82 -39.36 11.92
C VAL A 284 -24.28 -40.30 12.97
N LEU A 285 -25.00 -40.47 14.07
CA LEU A 285 -24.67 -41.49 15.06
C LEU A 285 -25.18 -42.87 14.62
N SER A 286 -24.28 -43.85 14.59
CA SER A 286 -24.53 -45.20 14.12
C SER A 286 -23.97 -46.27 15.06
N ALA A 287 -24.38 -47.52 14.83
CA ALA A 287 -23.82 -48.65 15.56
C ALA A 287 -22.32 -48.89 15.26
N ALA A 288 -21.78 -48.30 14.18
CA ALA A 288 -20.38 -48.44 13.81
C ALA A 288 -19.46 -47.69 14.79
N GLU A 289 -19.78 -46.44 15.14
CA GLU A 289 -19.00 -45.69 16.14
C GLU A 289 -19.08 -46.38 17.52
N ALA A 290 -20.26 -46.83 17.94
CA ALA A 290 -20.40 -47.60 19.19
C ALA A 290 -19.54 -48.87 19.18
N MET A 291 -19.45 -49.55 18.04
CA MET A 291 -18.61 -50.74 17.90
C MET A 291 -17.13 -50.39 17.96
N ARG A 292 -16.70 -49.25 17.40
CA ARG A 292 -15.31 -48.76 17.56
C ARG A 292 -14.96 -48.52 19.03
N ILE A 293 -15.83 -47.86 19.78
CA ILE A 293 -15.64 -47.64 21.23
C ILE A 293 -15.48 -49.01 21.94
N LEU A 294 -16.37 -49.97 21.69
CA LEU A 294 -16.28 -51.30 22.29
C LEU A 294 -14.99 -52.06 21.91
N GLN A 295 -14.55 -51.94 20.65
CA GLN A 295 -13.31 -52.56 20.19
C GLN A 295 -12.10 -51.95 20.91
N TYR A 296 -12.08 -50.63 21.10
CA TYR A 296 -11.03 -49.93 21.82
C TYR A 296 -10.99 -50.34 23.30
N VAL A 297 -12.14 -50.33 23.98
CA VAL A 297 -12.26 -50.76 25.38
C VAL A 297 -11.83 -52.22 25.57
N SER A 298 -12.11 -53.09 24.57
CA SER A 298 -11.67 -54.49 24.59
C SER A 298 -10.20 -54.70 24.21
N GLY A 299 -9.47 -53.65 23.85
CA GLY A 299 -8.07 -53.70 23.43
C GLY A 299 -7.82 -54.33 22.05
N LYS A 300 -8.87 -54.51 21.24
CA LYS A 300 -8.75 -55.04 19.87
C LYS A 300 -8.13 -54.04 18.90
N ILE A 301 -8.33 -52.75 19.16
CA ILE A 301 -7.75 -51.64 18.43
C ILE A 301 -7.00 -50.72 19.41
N GLY A 302 -5.88 -50.17 18.98
CA GLY A 302 -5.05 -49.28 19.81
C GLY A 302 -5.42 -47.79 19.71
N SER A 303 -6.32 -47.43 18.81
CA SER A 303 -6.81 -46.06 18.55
C SER A 303 -8.28 -46.13 18.13
N ILE A 304 -9.06 -45.11 18.49
CA ILE A 304 -10.44 -44.91 18.04
C ILE A 304 -10.51 -44.19 16.68
N ILE A 305 -9.50 -43.37 16.40
CA ILE A 305 -9.29 -42.65 15.14
C ILE A 305 -8.57 -43.56 14.15
#